data_AF-A0A537TQR6-F1
#
_entry.id   AF-A0A537TQR6-F1
#
_cell.length_a   1.000
_cell.length_b   1.000
_cell.length_c   1.000
_cell.angle_alpha   90.00
_cell.angle_beta   90.00
_cell.angle_gamma   90.00
#
_symmetry.space_group_name_H-M   'P 1'
#
loop_
_entity.id
_entity.type
_entity.pdbx_description
1 polymer ?
#
loop_
_entity_poly.entity_id
_entity_poly.type
_entity_poly.pdbx_seq_one_letter_code
_entity_poly.pdbx_strand_id
1 'polypeptide(L)' 'GDSIYEARIYVRGEVQGLGADCAEKELREEHVVELRELLQRAGLDDVGVSEFRRYGSARQLYNFKVDNAAAY' A
#
# COMPACT_ATOMS: atom_id res chain seq x y z
N GLY A 1 4.24 2.25 17.33
CA GLY A 1 3.63 1.17 16.52
C GLY A 1 2.95 1.82 15.34
N ASP A 2 3.77 2.27 14.39
CA ASP A 2 3.41 3.28 13.40
C ASP A 2 3.52 2.76 11.96
N SER A 3 3.91 1.48 11.81
CA SER A 3 4.48 0.94 10.58
C SER A 3 3.50 0.75 9.42
N ILE A 4 2.19 0.76 9.67
CA ILE A 4 1.18 0.57 8.61
C ILE A 4 0.49 1.88 8.19
N TYR A 5 0.71 2.98 8.93
CA TYR A 5 0.17 4.28 8.56
C TYR A 5 0.94 4.93 7.40
N GLU A 6 2.24 4.63 7.26
CA GLU A 6 3.09 5.10 6.17
C GLU A 6 3.22 4.09 5.02
N ALA A 7 2.69 2.87 5.18
CA ALA A 7 2.81 1.82 4.19
C ALA A 7 2.03 2.19 2.91
N ARG A 8 2.75 2.39 1.81
CA ARG A 8 2.22 2.58 0.47
C ARG A 8 2.22 1.23 -0.23
N ILE A 9 1.04 0.70 -0.52
CA ILE A 9 0.90 -0.60 -1.17
C ILE A 9 0.60 -0.35 -2.65
N TYR A 10 1.44 -0.91 -3.53
CA TYR A 10 1.24 -0.89 -4.97
C TYR A 10 0.94 -2.32 -5.43
N VAL A 11 -0.23 -2.52 -6.04
CA VAL A 11 -0.62 -3.84 -6.57
C VAL A 11 -0.75 -3.71 -8.08
N ARG A 12 -0.12 -4.62 -8.81
CA ARG A 12 -0.32 -4.76 -10.26
C ARG A 12 -1.67 -5.43 -10.53
N GLY A 13 -2.55 -4.76 -11.26
CA GLY A 13 -3.90 -5.27 -11.58
C GLY A 13 -4.96 -5.01 -10.49
N GLU A 14 -6.02 -5.83 -10.49
CA GLU A 14 -7.16 -5.70 -9.58
C GLU A 14 -7.06 -6.70 -8.42
N VAL A 15 -7.32 -6.22 -7.20
CA VAL A 15 -7.45 -7.10 -6.03
C VAL A 15 -8.84 -7.74 -6.00
N GLN A 16 -8.92 -9.02 -5.63
CA GLN A 16 -10.19 -9.73 -5.49
C GLN A 16 -11.07 -9.15 -4.37
N GLY A 17 -10.45 -8.48 -3.39
CA GLY A 17 -11.15 -7.78 -2.32
C GLY A 17 -10.20 -6.91 -1.52
N LEU A 18 -10.73 -5.81 -0.99
CA LEU A 18 -10.03 -4.96 -0.05
C LEU A 18 -10.38 -5.41 1.37
N GLY A 19 -9.36 -5.60 2.22
CA GLY A 19 -9.57 -5.86 3.64
C GLY A 19 -10.32 -4.70 4.31
N ALA A 20 -10.86 -4.92 5.50
CA ALA A 20 -11.78 -4.00 6.16
C ALA A 20 -11.24 -2.56 6.39
N ASP A 21 -9.92 -2.36 6.35
CA ASP A 21 -9.28 -1.03 6.47
C ASP A 21 -8.44 -0.65 5.24
N CYS A 22 -8.72 -1.21 4.07
CA CYS A 22 -7.97 -0.91 2.85
C CYS A 22 -8.83 -0.13 1.86
N ALA A 23 -8.33 1.00 1.36
CA ALA A 23 -8.99 1.77 0.33
C ALA A 23 -8.02 2.04 -0.83
N GLU A 24 -8.55 2.00 -2.05
CA GLU A 24 -7.85 2.52 -3.22
C GLU A 24 -7.63 4.02 -3.04
N LYS A 25 -6.43 4.49 -3.36
CA LYS A 25 -6.07 5.89 -3.27
C LYS A 25 -5.49 6.34 -4.60
N GLU A 26 -5.68 7.61 -4.91
CA GLU A 26 -5.16 8.22 -6.14
C GLU A 26 -3.64 8.08 -6.24
N LEU A 27 -3.17 7.70 -7.42
CA LEU A 27 -1.75 7.57 -7.75
C LEU A 27 -1.22 8.93 -8.23
N ARG A 28 -0.90 9.81 -7.28
CA ARG A 28 -0.29 11.14 -7.55
C ARG A 28 1.11 11.02 -8.14
N GLU A 29 1.59 12.10 -8.77
CA GLU A 29 2.92 12.17 -9.42
C GLU A 29 4.08 11.74 -8.51
N GLU A 30 4.07 12.10 -7.23
CA GLU A 30 5.10 11.67 -6.27
C GLU A 30 5.19 10.13 -6.14
N HIS A 31 4.04 9.45 -6.23
CA HIS A 31 3.95 7.99 -6.15
C HIS A 31 4.38 7.34 -7.47
N VAL A 32 4.13 8.02 -8.60
CA VAL A 32 4.61 7.56 -9.91
C VAL A 32 6.13 7.50 -9.91
N VAL A 33 6.79 8.55 -9.41
CA VAL A 33 8.25 8.61 -9.32
C VAL A 33 8.78 7.52 -8.40
N GLU A 34 8.24 7.41 -7.18
CA GLU A 34 8.63 6.38 -6.20
C GLU A 34 8.46 4.96 -6.77
N LEU A 35 7.30 4.65 -7.35
CA LEU A 35 7.03 3.33 -7.90
C LEU A 35 7.99 3.02 -9.06
N ARG A 36 8.29 3.99 -9.91
CA ARG A 36 9.24 3.81 -11.01
C ARG A 36 10.65 3.49 -10.51
N GLU A 37 11.11 4.17 -9.47
CA GLU A 37 12.40 3.87 -8.83
C GLU A 37 12.41 2.47 -8.19
N LEU A 38 11.32 2.09 -7.53
CA LEU A 38 11.19 0.74 -6.95
C LEU A 38 11.21 -0.35 -8.02
N LEU A 39 10.50 -0.15 -9.13
CA LEU A 39 10.48 -1.08 -10.26
C LEU A 39 11.85 -1.23 -10.92
N GLN A 40 12.55 -0.11 -11.15
CA GLN A 40 13.92 -0.12 -11.66
C GLN A 40 14.88 -0.85 -10.71
N ARG A 41 14.78 -0.60 -9.40
CA ARG A 41 15.59 -1.30 -8.40
C ARG A 41 15.29 -2.79 -8.32
N ALA A 42 14.06 -3.19 -8.65
CA ALA A 42 13.65 -4.59 -8.73
C ALA A 42 14.02 -5.26 -10.08
N GLY A 43 14.55 -4.51 -11.05
CA GLY A 43 14.84 -4.99 -12.40
C GLY A 43 13.60 -5.32 -13.23
N LEU A 44 12.48 -4.65 -12.94
CA LEU A 44 11.21 -4.78 -13.65
C LEU A 44 11.04 -3.60 -14.61
N ASP A 45 11.62 -3.71 -15.80
CA ASP A 45 11.63 -2.66 -16.82
C ASP A 45 10.48 -2.79 -17.85
N ASP A 46 9.85 -3.95 -17.88
CA ASP A 46 8.76 -4.34 -18.79
C ASP A 46 7.36 -4.02 -18.24
N VAL A 47 7.29 -3.39 -17.06
CA VAL A 47 6.02 -3.03 -16.40
C VAL A 47 5.87 -1.53 -16.25
N GLY A 48 4.70 -1.03 -16.63
CA GLY A 48 4.34 0.38 -16.49
C GLY A 48 3.73 0.67 -15.12
N VAL A 49 4.09 1.80 -14.53
CA VAL A 49 3.45 2.37 -13.33
C VAL A 49 1.91 2.48 -13.46
N SER A 50 1.38 2.62 -14.67
CA SER A 50 -0.06 2.65 -14.96
C SER A 50 -0.76 1.29 -14.78
N GLU A 51 -0.01 0.19 -14.70
CA GLU A 51 -0.55 -1.14 -14.39
C GLU A 51 -0.77 -1.35 -12.89
N PHE A 52 -0.34 -0.40 -12.07
CA PHE A 52 -0.42 -0.48 -10.63
C PHE A 52 -1.52 0.40 -10.08
N ARG A 53 -2.20 -0.12 -9.07
CA ARG A 53 -3.13 0.61 -8.23
C ARG A 53 -2.51 0.82 -6.87
N ARG A 54 -2.74 2.01 -6.30
CA ARG A 54 -2.25 2.34 -4.97
C ARG A 54 -3.35 2.09 -3.95
N TYR A 55 -2.98 1.36 -2.91
CA TYR A 55 -3.82 1.09 -1.76
C TYR A 55 -3.14 1.61 -0.51
N GLY A 56 -3.97 2.01 0.45
CA GLY A 56 -3.49 2.35 1.79
C GLY A 56 -4.63 2.28 2.80
N SER A 57 -4.31 2.55 4.05
CA SER A 57 -5.32 2.52 5.13
C SER A 57 -6.48 3.48 4.82
N ALA A 58 -7.70 2.97 4.96
CA ALA A 58 -8.95 3.72 4.90
C ALA A 58 -9.13 4.62 6.13
N ARG A 59 -8.30 4.44 7.17
CA ARG A 59 -8.39 5.13 8.47
C ARG A 59 -9.76 4.94 9.15
N GLN A 60 -10.47 3.86 8.83
CA GLN A 60 -11.82 3.60 9.34
C GLN A 60 -11.77 2.69 10.57
N LEU A 61 -10.78 1.80 10.66
CA LEU A 61 -10.58 0.92 11.80
C LEU A 61 -9.41 1.39 12.68
N TYR A 62 -9.55 2.55 13.31
CA TYR A 62 -8.65 2.99 14.39
C TYR A 62 -8.83 2.17 15.70
N ASN A 63 -9.52 1.02 15.67
CA ASN A 63 -10.00 0.36 16.90
C ASN A 63 -9.91 -1.17 16.93
N PHE A 64 -9.08 -1.85 16.13
CA PHE A 64 -8.95 -3.31 16.30
C PHE A 64 -7.50 -3.79 16.48
N LYS A 65 -7.15 -3.86 17.76
CA LYS A 65 -6.14 -4.71 18.44
C LYS A 65 -4.70 -4.21 18.51
N VAL A 66 -4.48 -3.20 19.36
CA VAL A 66 -3.37 -3.25 20.35
C VAL A 66 -3.94 -3.84 21.65
N ASP A 67 -4.31 -5.11 21.58
CA ASP A 67 -4.52 -5.98 22.75
C ASP A 67 -3.81 -7.30 22.45
N ASN A 68 -2.49 -7.23 22.25
CA ASN A 68 -1.58 -8.34 22.50
C ASN A 68 -0.12 -7.88 22.47
N ALA A 69 0.34 -7.24 23.55
CA ALA A 69 1.76 -7.26 23.93
C ALA A 69 1.96 -6.95 25.44
N ALA A 70 0.98 -7.27 26.28
CA ALA A 70 1.16 -7.43 27.71
C ALA A 70 1.10 -8.93 28.04
N ALA A 71 2.11 -9.67 27.58
CA ALA A 71 2.45 -10.99 28.09
C ALA A 71 3.85 -11.36 27.59
N TYR A 72 4.88 -10.91 28.31
CA TYR A 72 5.81 -11.79 29.04
C TYR A 72 6.71 -10.97 29.96
#